data_AF-A0A816P5F3-F1
#
_entry.id   AF-A0A816P5F3-F1
#
_cell.length_a   1.000
_cell.length_b   1.000
_cell.length_c   1.000
_cell.angle_alpha   90.00
_cell.angle_beta   90.00
_cell.angle_gamma   90.00
#
_symmetry.space_group_name_H-M   'P 1'
#
loop_
_entity.id
_entity.type
_entity.pdbx_description
1 polymer ?
#
loop_
_entity_poly.entity_id
_entity_poly.type
_entity_poly.pdbx_seq_one_letter_code
_entity_poly.pdbx_strand_id
1 'polypeptide(L)'
;MITISHQYQRWAKSSIQCHINSQLVSTAYFPWSIETSDPFDKCYIGCTPDHSDLTSFSGQLSTFYLFSIYLEPLIVQGLYKLGPAYKNQFKFENESAHILTEPQRKAMYDGKLMNSIVFNYNPVSCDEQLVLQAGPKTNMPY
;
A
#
# COMPACT_ATOMS: atom_id res chain seq x y z
N MET A 1 -0.96 -2.02 10.89
CA MET A 1 -0.89 -1.87 9.41
C MET A 1 -2.17 -2.43 8.80
N ILE A 2 -2.80 -1.69 7.90
CA ILE A 2 -3.95 -2.17 7.10
C ILE A 2 -3.45 -2.35 5.66
N THR A 3 -3.77 -3.47 5.03
CA THR A 3 -3.46 -3.72 3.62
C THR A 3 -4.69 -4.23 2.91
N ILE A 4 -5.06 -3.55 1.82
CA ILE A 4 -6.14 -3.96 0.92
C ILE A 4 -5.47 -4.33 -0.40
N SER A 5 -5.65 -5.57 -0.85
CA SER A 5 -5.07 -6.06 -2.11
C SER A 5 -6.16 -6.64 -3.00
N HIS A 6 -6.12 -6.26 -4.27
CA HIS A 6 -6.99 -6.83 -5.31
C HIS A 6 -6.19 -7.84 -6.12
N GLN A 7 -6.64 -9.09 -6.13
CA GLN A 7 -6.12 -10.14 -7.00
C GLN A 7 -7.08 -10.33 -8.17
N TYR A 8 -6.72 -9.76 -9.31
CA TYR A 8 -7.44 -9.97 -10.55
C TYR A 8 -7.17 -11.37 -11.10
N GLN A 9 -8.22 -12.07 -11.51
CA GLN A 9 -8.14 -13.36 -12.19
C GLN A 9 -9.03 -13.33 -13.44
N ARG A 10 -8.43 -13.50 -14.63
CA ARG A 10 -9.18 -13.47 -15.90
C ARG A 10 -10.09 -14.69 -16.08
N TRP A 11 -9.63 -15.85 -15.63
CA TRP A 11 -10.30 -17.15 -15.85
C TRP A 11 -10.86 -17.77 -14.57
N ALA A 12 -10.87 -17.01 -13.47
CA ALA A 12 -11.37 -17.43 -12.17
C ALA A 12 -12.01 -16.25 -11.44
N LYS A 13 -12.48 -16.47 -10.21
CA LYS A 13 -13.03 -15.39 -9.37
C LYS A 13 -11.90 -14.45 -8.93
N SER A 14 -12.07 -13.16 -9.18
CA SER A 14 -11.19 -12.14 -8.60
C SER A 14 -11.47 -12.01 -7.10
N SER A 15 -10.51 -11.49 -6.33
CA SER A 15 -10.69 -11.32 -4.89
C SER A 15 -10.11 -10.03 -4.37
N ILE A 16 -10.76 -9.47 -3.35
CA ILE A 16 -10.22 -8.39 -2.53
C ILE A 16 -9.97 -8.94 -1.14
N GLN A 17 -8.75 -8.76 -0.65
CA GLN A 17 -8.32 -9.24 0.65
C GLN A 17 -7.98 -8.05 1.55
N CYS A 18 -8.48 -8.11 2.78
CA CYS A 18 -8.13 -7.17 3.83
C CYS A 18 -7.24 -7.88 4.86
N HIS A 19 -6.06 -7.31 5.09
CA HIS A 19 -5.15 -7.75 6.12
C HIS A 19 -5.00 -6.67 7.19
N ILE A 20 -5.07 -7.08 8.45
CA ILE A 20 -4.76 -6.23 9.61
C ILE A 20 -3.55 -6.86 10.31
N ASN A 21 -2.48 -6.08 10.47
CA ASN A 21 -1.25 -6.50 11.15
C ASN A 21 -0.69 -7.83 10.58
N SER A 22 -0.64 -7.92 9.25
CA SER A 22 -0.27 -9.10 8.44
C SER A 22 -1.22 -10.30 8.46
N GLN A 23 -2.27 -10.27 9.29
CA GLN A 23 -3.26 -11.33 9.34
C GLN A 23 -4.40 -11.05 8.36
N LEU A 24 -4.78 -12.04 7.56
CA LEU A 24 -5.95 -11.96 6.71
C LEU A 24 -7.21 -11.95 7.59
N VAL A 25 -7.97 -10.86 7.54
CA VAL A 25 -9.19 -10.69 8.34
C VAL A 25 -10.47 -10.84 7.52
N SER A 26 -10.41 -10.56 6.22
CA SER A 26 -11.56 -10.68 5.34
C SER A 26 -11.14 -10.92 3.90
N THR A 27 -11.94 -11.69 3.17
CA THR A 27 -11.81 -11.90 1.73
C THR A 27 -13.18 -11.79 1.08
N ALA A 28 -13.28 -10.95 0.05
CA ALA A 28 -14.45 -10.86 -0.81
C ALA A 28 -14.11 -11.43 -2.20
N TYR A 29 -14.99 -12.26 -2.74
CA TYR A 29 -14.83 -12.85 -4.06
C TYR A 29 -15.82 -12.26 -5.05
N PHE A 30 -15.33 -11.99 -6.26
CA PHE A 30 -16.11 -11.40 -7.34
C PHE A 30 -16.02 -12.32 -8.56
N PRO A 31 -17.15 -12.87 -9.03
CA PRO A 31 -17.16 -13.68 -10.24
C PRO A 31 -17.11 -12.85 -11.53
N TRP A 32 -17.13 -11.52 -11.43
CA TRP A 32 -17.03 -10.58 -12.53
C TRP A 32 -15.78 -9.68 -12.39
N SER A 33 -15.38 -9.04 -13.49
CA SER A 33 -14.33 -8.01 -13.47
C SER A 33 -14.83 -6.78 -12.72
N ILE A 34 -13.99 -6.21 -11.85
CA ILE A 34 -14.28 -4.96 -11.15
C ILE A 34 -13.72 -3.83 -12.00
N GLU A 35 -14.56 -3.27 -12.85
CA GLU A 35 -14.21 -2.20 -13.78
C GLU A 35 -15.23 -1.06 -13.68
N THR A 36 -14.77 0.16 -13.92
CA THR A 36 -15.63 1.32 -14.11
C THR A 36 -15.11 2.15 -15.28
N SER A 37 -16.03 2.74 -16.03
CA SER A 37 -15.73 3.71 -17.09
C SER A 37 -15.56 5.13 -16.55
N ASP A 38 -15.91 5.36 -15.28
CA ASP A 38 -15.91 6.70 -14.70
C ASP A 38 -14.45 7.18 -14.51
N PRO A 39 -14.11 8.37 -15.01
CA PRO A 39 -12.81 8.94 -14.74
C PRO A 39 -12.72 9.35 -13.27
N PHE A 40 -11.69 8.86 -12.57
CA PHE A 40 -11.33 9.35 -11.25
C PHE A 40 -10.28 10.46 -11.37
N ASP A 41 -10.67 11.68 -11.02
CA ASP A 41 -9.78 12.85 -11.01
C ASP A 41 -9.16 13.10 -9.63
N LYS A 42 -9.72 12.50 -8.56
CA LYS A 42 -9.32 12.71 -7.17
C LYS A 42 -9.23 11.40 -6.39
N CYS A 43 -8.28 11.34 -5.48
CA CYS A 43 -8.15 10.31 -4.46
C CYS A 43 -8.09 10.99 -3.09
N TYR A 44 -8.96 10.59 -2.18
CA TYR A 44 -9.04 11.15 -0.83
C TYR A 44 -8.41 10.18 0.17
N ILE A 45 -7.60 10.72 1.09
CA ILE A 45 -6.97 9.96 2.17
C ILE A 45 -7.42 10.59 3.48
N GLY A 46 -8.07 9.80 4.34
CA GLY A 46 -8.54 10.27 5.64
C GLY A 46 -9.78 11.17 5.59
N CYS A 47 -10.41 11.35 4.44
CA CYS A 47 -11.69 12.04 4.31
C CYS A 47 -12.49 11.49 3.12
N THR A 48 -13.76 11.82 3.08
CA THR A 48 -14.66 11.55 1.95
C THR A 48 -14.92 12.84 1.16
N PRO A 49 -15.42 12.76 -0.09
CA PRO A 49 -15.63 13.93 -0.94
C PRO A 49 -16.56 15.00 -0.34
N ASP A 50 -17.47 14.61 0.56
CA ASP A 50 -18.40 15.48 1.26
C ASP A 50 -17.80 16.16 2.51
N HIS A 51 -16.55 15.84 2.87
CA HIS A 51 -15.83 16.41 4.01
C HIS A 51 -16.62 16.36 5.34
N SER A 52 -17.43 15.32 5.53
CA SER A 52 -18.22 15.13 6.74
C SER A 52 -17.30 14.75 7.92
N ASP A 53 -17.49 15.38 9.07
CA ASP A 53 -16.76 15.06 10.30
C ASP A 53 -17.03 13.62 10.77
N LEU A 54 -18.18 13.04 10.40
CA LEU A 54 -18.55 11.67 10.76
C LEU A 54 -17.77 10.60 9.98
N THR A 55 -17.25 10.96 8.81
CA THR A 55 -16.54 10.06 7.90
C THR A 55 -15.06 10.42 7.77
N SER A 56 -14.65 11.55 8.36
CA SER A 56 -13.27 12.00 8.37
C SER A 56 -12.47 11.26 9.44
N PHE A 57 -11.27 10.84 9.06
CA PHE A 57 -10.35 10.15 9.93
C PHE A 57 -9.74 11.13 10.94
N SER A 58 -9.80 10.77 12.23
CA SER A 58 -9.09 11.46 13.30
C SER A 58 -8.08 10.52 13.93
N GLY A 59 -6.80 10.85 13.82
CA GLY A 59 -5.70 10.02 14.31
C GLY A 59 -4.39 10.26 13.57
N GLN A 60 -3.46 9.31 13.72
CA GLN A 60 -2.15 9.38 13.07
C GLN A 60 -2.03 8.31 11.99
N LEU A 61 -1.58 8.74 10.81
CA LEU A 61 -1.14 7.87 9.73
C LEU A 61 0.40 7.89 9.68
N SER A 62 1.02 6.82 9.19
CA SER A 62 2.49 6.67 9.15
C SER A 62 3.06 6.75 7.74
N THR A 63 2.92 5.69 6.96
CA THR A 63 3.34 5.63 5.55
C THR A 63 2.23 5.02 4.71
N PHE A 64 1.99 5.59 3.55
CA PHE A 64 0.96 5.16 2.61
C PHE A 64 1.60 4.75 1.29
N TYR A 65 1.50 3.47 0.96
CA TYR A 65 1.99 2.92 -0.30
C TYR A 65 0.80 2.51 -1.18
N LEU A 66 0.89 2.80 -2.47
CA LEU A 66 0.09 2.14 -3.50
C LEU A 66 1.01 1.38 -4.44
N PHE A 67 0.69 0.11 -4.65
CA PHE A 67 1.40 -0.76 -5.58
C PHE A 67 0.48 -1.15 -6.73
N SER A 68 1.02 -1.24 -7.94
CA SER A 68 0.31 -1.67 -9.14
C SER A 68 0.27 -3.19 -9.31
N ILE A 69 0.61 -3.94 -8.27
CA ILE A 69 0.62 -5.40 -8.24
C ILE A 69 -0.19 -5.90 -7.05
N TYR A 70 -0.64 -7.15 -7.15
CA TYR A 70 -1.13 -7.87 -5.99
C TYR A 70 0.00 -8.11 -4.99
N LEU A 71 -0.23 -7.79 -3.71
CA LEU A 71 0.74 -8.04 -2.64
C LEU A 71 0.58 -9.45 -2.10
N GLU A 72 1.58 -10.29 -2.36
CA GLU A 72 1.63 -11.65 -1.83
C GLU A 72 1.72 -11.66 -0.29
N PRO A 73 1.19 -12.70 0.38
CA PRO A 73 1.20 -12.79 1.85
C PRO A 73 2.59 -12.60 2.48
N LEU A 74 3.64 -13.06 1.81
CA LEU A 74 5.02 -12.94 2.29
C LEU A 74 5.49 -11.48 2.31
N ILE A 75 5.11 -10.69 1.30
CA ILE A 75 5.37 -9.25 1.22
C ILE A 75 4.56 -8.52 2.29
N VAL A 76 3.27 -8.85 2.46
CA VAL A 76 2.42 -8.24 3.51
C VAL A 76 3.01 -8.48 4.91
N GLN A 77 3.47 -9.69 5.20
CA GLN A 77 4.16 -10.00 6.45
C GLN A 77 5.47 -9.23 6.61
N GLY A 78 6.23 -9.06 5.52
CA GLY A 78 7.46 -8.28 5.53
C GLY A 78 7.21 -6.80 5.83
N LEU A 79 6.24 -6.18 5.14
CA LEU A 79 5.81 -4.80 5.39
C LEU A 79 5.39 -4.57 6.85
N TYR A 80 4.65 -5.52 7.44
CA TYR A 80 4.26 -5.43 8.85
C TYR A 80 5.48 -5.44 9.79
N LYS A 81 6.48 -6.30 9.52
CA LYS A 81 7.71 -6.39 10.33
C LYS A 81 8.59 -5.15 10.23
N LEU A 82 8.66 -4.53 9.04
CA LEU A 82 9.38 -3.27 8.85
C LEU A 82 8.79 -2.13 9.70
N GLY A 83 7.48 -2.21 9.97
CA GLY A 83 6.80 -1.32 10.89
C GLY A 83 6.52 0.09 10.35
N PRO A 84 5.82 0.92 11.12
CA PRO A 84 5.33 2.23 10.68
C PRO A 84 6.44 3.26 10.45
N ALA A 85 7.65 3.03 10.96
CA ALA A 85 8.78 3.93 10.75
C ALA A 85 9.47 3.71 9.39
N TYR A 86 9.12 2.64 8.66
CA TYR A 86 9.72 2.34 7.37
C TYR A 86 9.14 3.22 6.24
N LYS A 87 10.02 3.96 5.56
CA LYS A 87 9.67 4.96 4.54
C LYS A 87 10.39 4.77 3.20
N ASN A 88 11.15 3.69 3.05
CA ASN A 88 12.00 3.44 1.87
C ASN A 88 11.22 2.78 0.73
N GLN A 89 11.90 2.49 -0.37
CA GLN A 89 11.30 1.99 -1.62
C GLN A 89 11.78 0.59 -2.00
N PHE A 90 12.23 -0.21 -1.02
CA PHE A 90 12.68 -1.59 -1.25
C PHE A 90 13.83 -1.70 -2.26
N LYS A 91 14.74 -0.73 -2.27
CA LYS A 91 15.85 -0.66 -3.24
C LYS A 91 17.04 -1.50 -2.82
N PHE A 92 17.38 -1.51 -1.53
CA PHE A 92 18.55 -2.21 -1.02
C PHE A 92 18.18 -3.18 0.10
N GLU A 93 18.47 -4.47 -0.08
CA GLU A 93 18.13 -5.52 0.90
C GLU A 93 18.70 -5.24 2.31
N ASN A 94 19.89 -4.64 2.36
CA ASN A 94 20.57 -4.26 3.60
C ASN A 94 19.73 -3.34 4.50
N GLU A 95 18.75 -2.61 3.95
CA GLU A 95 17.82 -1.77 4.72
C GLU A 95 17.00 -2.58 5.75
N SER A 96 16.87 -3.89 5.55
CA SER A 96 15.96 -4.74 6.30
C SER A 96 16.56 -6.09 6.73
N ALA A 97 17.86 -6.28 6.49
CA ALA A 97 18.57 -7.54 6.70
C ALA A 97 18.38 -8.10 8.13
N HIS A 98 18.31 -7.23 9.14
CA HIS A 98 18.15 -7.60 10.54
C HIS A 98 16.70 -7.84 10.98
N ILE A 99 15.71 -7.47 10.15
CA ILE A 99 14.28 -7.50 10.50
C ILE A 99 13.56 -8.63 9.74
N LEU A 100 13.89 -8.80 8.46
CA LEU A 100 13.21 -9.72 7.57
C LEU A 100 13.92 -11.07 7.46
N THR A 101 13.14 -12.13 7.32
CA THR A 101 13.68 -13.46 7.00
C THR A 101 14.17 -13.50 5.55
N GLU A 102 15.03 -14.47 5.23
CA GLU A 102 15.60 -14.60 3.88
C GLU A 102 14.52 -14.74 2.77
N PRO A 103 13.44 -15.54 2.95
CA PRO A 103 12.35 -15.57 1.97
C PRO A 103 11.64 -14.22 1.79
N GLN A 104 11.43 -13.48 2.88
CA GLN A 104 10.80 -12.17 2.83
C GLN A 104 11.67 -11.17 2.07
N ARG A 105 12.98 -11.19 2.31
CA ARG A 105 13.91 -10.32 1.59
C ARG A 105 13.96 -10.63 0.10
N LYS A 106 14.05 -11.91 -0.26
CA LYS A 106 13.97 -12.32 -1.68
C LYS A 106 12.69 -11.86 -2.35
N ALA A 107 11.55 -11.95 -1.68
CA ALA A 107 10.27 -11.51 -2.24
C ALA A 107 10.12 -9.98 -2.35
N MET A 108 10.79 -9.21 -1.49
CA MET A 108 10.64 -7.75 -1.44
C MET A 108 11.71 -6.99 -2.24
N TYR A 109 12.91 -7.57 -2.40
CA TYR A 109 14.07 -6.91 -3.01
C TYR A 109 14.48 -7.52 -4.37
N ASP A 110 13.59 -8.26 -5.04
CA ASP A 110 13.80 -8.71 -6.44
C ASP A 110 13.58 -7.59 -7.48
N GLY A 111 13.29 -6.37 -7.02
CA GLY A 111 13.00 -5.19 -7.84
C GLY A 111 11.55 -5.06 -8.29
N LYS A 112 10.74 -6.12 -8.25
CA LYS A 112 9.33 -6.05 -8.69
C LYS A 112 8.51 -5.15 -7.77
N LEU A 113 8.69 -5.30 -6.46
CA LEU A 113 7.96 -4.50 -5.48
C LEU A 113 8.31 -3.01 -5.63
N MET A 114 9.60 -2.67 -5.72
CA MET A 114 10.08 -1.30 -5.98
C MET A 114 9.46 -0.72 -7.25
N ASN A 115 9.54 -1.44 -8.38
CA ASN A 115 9.05 -0.96 -9.67
C ASN A 115 7.52 -0.85 -9.73
N SER A 116 6.80 -1.53 -8.84
CA SER A 116 5.34 -1.46 -8.77
C SER A 116 4.81 -0.28 -7.94
N ILE A 117 5.67 0.49 -7.26
CA ILE A 117 5.24 1.64 -6.45
C ILE A 117 4.63 2.71 -7.37
N VAL A 118 3.33 2.94 -7.23
CA VAL A 118 2.61 4.03 -7.91
C VAL A 118 2.84 5.34 -7.15
N PHE A 119 2.71 5.30 -5.83
CA PHE A 119 3.14 6.38 -4.95
C PHE A 119 3.53 5.84 -3.57
N ASN A 120 4.37 6.61 -2.88
CA ASN A 120 4.75 6.45 -1.48
C ASN A 120 4.62 7.83 -0.83
N TYR A 121 3.61 7.99 0.04
CA TYR A 121 3.37 9.22 0.78
C TYR A 121 3.60 9.01 2.27
N ASN A 122 4.30 9.96 2.86
CA ASN A 122 4.53 10.03 4.29
C ASN A 122 3.73 11.21 4.83
N PRO A 123 2.62 10.98 5.56
CA PRO A 123 1.98 12.02 6.34
C PRO A 123 2.97 12.70 7.28
N VAL A 124 3.00 14.02 7.22
CA VAL A 124 3.71 14.91 8.13
C VAL A 124 2.66 15.83 8.74
N SER A 125 2.65 15.90 10.07
CA SER A 125 1.83 16.88 10.77
C SER A 125 2.47 18.25 10.56
N CYS A 126 1.81 19.11 9.81
CA CYS A 126 2.04 20.55 9.84
C CYS A 126 0.95 21.19 10.69
N ASP A 127 1.16 22.41 11.19
CA ASP A 127 0.22 23.10 12.08
C ASP A 127 -1.22 23.02 11.55
N GLU A 128 -2.05 22.23 12.23
CA GLU A 128 -3.46 21.96 11.94
C GLU A 128 -3.79 21.32 10.57
N GLN A 129 -2.79 20.91 9.79
CA GLN A 129 -3.00 20.33 8.46
C GLN A 129 -2.16 19.07 8.24
N LEU A 130 -2.80 18.05 7.66
CA LEU A 130 -2.12 16.86 7.17
C LEU A 130 -1.42 17.19 5.84
N VAL A 131 -0.10 17.18 5.83
CA VAL A 131 0.69 17.35 4.61
C VAL A 131 1.28 16.00 4.19
N LEU A 132 1.18 15.67 2.90
CA LEU A 132 1.75 14.44 2.36
C LEU A 132 3.11 14.72 1.73
N GLN A 133 4.17 14.21 2.34
CA GLN A 133 5.49 14.24 1.75
C GLN A 133 5.65 13.06 0.79
N ALA A 134 5.88 13.34 -0.49
CA ALA A 134 6.21 12.32 -1.47
C ALA A 134 7.59 11.71 -1.19
N GLY A 135 7.70 10.39 -1.29
CA GLY A 135 8.99 9.71 -1.30
C GLY A 135 9.84 10.10 -2.52
N PRO A 136 11.16 9.82 -2.49
CA PRO A 136 12.07 10.15 -3.60
C PRO A 136 11.56 9.58 -4.94
N LYS A 137 11.35 10.40 -5.97
CA LYS A 137 10.97 9.86 -7.29
C LYS A 137 12.20 9.22 -7.93
N THR A 138 12.17 7.93 -8.17
CA THR A 138 13.24 7.18 -8.84
C THR A 138 12.98 6.97 -10.34
N ASN A 139 11.82 7.39 -10.86
CA ASN A 139 11.47 7.22 -12.26
C ASN A 139 12.32 8.14 -13.15
N MET A 140 13.15 7.51 -13.98
CA MET A 140 13.71 8.10 -15.19
C MET A 140 12.57 8.66 -16.05
N PRO A 141 12.75 9.82 -16.71
CA PRO A 141 11.75 10.32 -17.65
C PRO A 141 11.52 9.27 -18.75
N TYR A 142 10.25 9.05 -19.07
CA TYR A 142 9.83 8.30 -20.26
C TYR A 142 10.45 8.88 -21.53
#